data_AF-A0AAX6RKY8-F1
#
_entry.id   AF-A0AAX6RKY8-F1
#
_cell.length_a   1.000
_cell.length_b   1.000
_cell.length_c   1.000
_cell.angle_alpha   90.00
_cell.angle_beta   90.00
_cell.angle_gamma   90.00
#
_symmetry.space_group_name_H-M   'P 1'
#
loop_
_entity.id
_entity.type
_entity.pdbx_description
1 polymer ?
#
loop_
_entity_poly.entity_id
_entity_poly.type
_entity_poly.pdbx_seq_one_letter_code
_entity_poly.pdbx_strand_id
1 'polypeptide(L)'
;MSVGQMPTAPGRHRSRPLPHFLRGGPGITLCQQVLQLFKTLHRTRQQVFQNDPRALEAARIKINEEFKSNKSETSPRKIEELMKIGSDVEVLFRTSVIQGIHTGHNTLKLVPRKDLLIENVPYCDVPTQKQ
;
A
#
# COMPACT_ATOMS: atom_id res chain seq x y z
N MET A 1 -6.54 -14.69 -70.87
CA MET A 1 -5.48 -13.67 -70.83
C MET A 1 -6.08 -12.43 -70.21
N SER A 2 -5.53 -11.97 -69.09
CA SER A 2 -6.03 -10.90 -68.24
C SER A 2 -5.12 -9.68 -68.40
N VAL A 3 -5.70 -8.51 -68.65
CA VAL A 3 -5.11 -7.16 -68.66
C VAL A 3 -6.33 -6.22 -68.57
N GLY A 4 -6.41 -5.15 -67.79
CA GLY A 4 -5.63 -4.49 -66.74
C GLY A 4 -6.61 -3.43 -66.16
N GLN A 5 -6.70 -3.29 -64.84
CA GLN A 5 -6.09 -2.21 -64.04
C GLN A 5 -7.08 -1.07 -63.65
N MET A 6 -7.19 -0.89 -62.32
CA MET A 6 -7.74 0.20 -61.49
C MET A 6 -7.22 1.60 -61.90
N PRO A 7 -7.80 2.78 -61.53
CA PRO A 7 -8.21 3.21 -60.17
C PRO A 7 -9.48 4.11 -60.13
N THR A 8 -10.08 4.49 -59.00
CA THR A 8 -9.71 5.62 -58.12
C THR A 8 -10.57 5.67 -56.85
N ALA A 9 -9.94 5.79 -55.68
CA ALA A 9 -10.52 6.39 -54.47
C ALA A 9 -10.07 7.88 -54.41
N PRO A 10 -10.77 8.83 -53.74
CA PRO A 10 -10.68 8.90 -52.27
C PRO A 10 -11.84 9.61 -51.51
N GLY A 11 -11.91 9.33 -50.20
CA GLY A 11 -12.36 10.29 -49.18
C GLY A 11 -13.82 10.16 -48.75
N ARG A 12 -14.20 10.33 -47.48
CA ARG A 12 -13.46 10.78 -46.29
C ARG A 12 -14.06 10.12 -45.05
N HIS A 13 -13.16 9.79 -44.12
CA HIS A 13 -13.42 9.70 -42.71
C HIS A 13 -14.35 10.81 -42.21
N ARG A 14 -15.40 10.43 -41.49
CA ARG A 14 -15.72 11.05 -40.20
C ARG A 14 -16.20 9.96 -39.24
N SER A 15 -15.25 9.33 -38.58
CA SER A 15 -15.46 8.72 -37.28
C SER A 15 -16.05 9.82 -36.40
N ARG A 16 -17.35 9.73 -36.09
CA ARG A 16 -17.95 10.59 -35.06
C ARG A 16 -17.23 10.28 -33.75
N PRO A 17 -16.51 11.23 -33.13
CA PRO A 17 -16.08 11.02 -31.76
C PRO A 17 -17.35 11.05 -30.93
N LEU A 18 -17.68 9.92 -30.28
CA LEU A 18 -18.63 9.95 -29.19
C LEU A 18 -18.07 10.91 -28.13
N PRO A 19 -18.91 11.77 -27.54
CA PRO A 19 -18.44 12.80 -26.63
C PRO A 19 -17.67 12.16 -25.48
N HIS A 20 -16.54 12.77 -25.15
CA HIS A 20 -15.85 12.61 -23.88
C HIS A 20 -16.79 13.10 -22.77
N PHE A 21 -17.80 12.28 -22.47
CA PHE A 21 -18.71 12.50 -21.37
C PHE A 21 -17.91 12.18 -20.11
N LEU A 22 -17.49 13.26 -19.45
CA LEU A 22 -16.96 13.34 -18.10
C LEU A 22 -17.38 12.16 -17.24
N ARG A 23 -16.57 11.09 -17.23
CA ARG A 23 -16.69 10.04 -16.23
C ARG A 23 -15.94 10.49 -14.98
N GLY A 24 -16.45 11.56 -14.36
CA GLY A 24 -16.26 11.78 -12.94
C GLY A 24 -16.92 10.61 -12.23
N GLY A 25 -16.18 9.50 -12.07
CA GLY A 25 -16.59 8.40 -11.23
C GLY A 25 -16.81 8.91 -9.81
N PRO A 26 -17.61 8.22 -8.97
CA PRO A 26 -17.76 8.61 -7.58
C PRO A 26 -16.37 8.63 -6.96
N GLY A 27 -15.88 9.83 -6.64
CA GLY A 27 -14.65 10.00 -5.88
C GLY A 27 -14.76 9.16 -4.61
N ILE A 28 -13.67 8.49 -4.25
CA ILE A 28 -13.64 7.59 -3.09
C ILE A 28 -14.15 8.39 -1.88
N THR A 29 -15.22 7.92 -1.23
CA THR A 29 -15.78 8.62 -0.08
C THR A 29 -14.87 8.45 1.14
N LEU A 30 -14.95 9.37 2.10
CA LEU A 30 -14.17 9.30 3.34
C LEU A 30 -14.36 7.94 4.06
N CYS A 31 -15.60 7.44 4.12
CA CYS A 31 -15.88 6.12 4.69
C CYS A 31 -15.18 4.98 3.94
N GLN A 32 -15.09 5.06 2.61
CA GLN A 32 -14.37 4.07 1.81
C GLN A 32 -12.87 4.13 2.11
N GLN A 33 -12.28 5.33 2.27
CA GLN A 33 -10.87 5.50 2.63
C GLN A 33 -10.57 4.91 4.01
N VAL A 34 -11.41 5.18 5.00
CA VAL A 34 -11.27 4.63 6.37
C VAL A 34 -11.30 3.09 6.35
N LEU A 35 -12.24 2.50 5.61
CA LEU A 35 -12.33 1.05 5.49
C LEU A 35 -11.16 0.45 4.71
N GLN A 36 -10.63 1.17 3.72
CA GLN A 36 -9.42 0.75 3.02
C GLN A 36 -8.24 0.72 3.97
N LEU A 37 -8.02 1.78 4.76
CA LEU A 37 -6.93 1.83 5.74
C LEU A 37 -7.04 0.71 6.79
N PHE A 38 -8.24 0.48 7.31
CA PHE A 38 -8.51 -0.63 8.24
C PHE A 38 -8.10 -2.00 7.66
N LYS A 39 -8.49 -2.26 6.41
CA LYS A 39 -8.13 -3.50 5.70
C LYS A 39 -6.63 -3.57 5.43
N THR A 40 -6.00 -2.47 5.04
CA THR A 40 -4.56 -2.40 4.78
C THR A 40 -3.79 -2.73 6.06
N LEU A 41 -4.08 -2.08 7.19
CA LEU A 41 -3.44 -2.39 8.47
C LEU A 41 -3.58 -3.86 8.86
N HIS A 42 -4.74 -4.46 8.63
CA HIS A 42 -4.93 -5.90 8.89
C HIS A 42 -4.16 -6.82 7.95
N ARG A 43 -3.93 -6.43 6.69
CA ARG A 43 -3.06 -7.17 5.76
C ARG A 43 -1.60 -6.99 6.16
N THR A 44 -1.19 -5.77 6.47
CA THR A 44 0.18 -5.43 6.86
C THR A 44 0.57 -6.18 8.15
N ARG A 45 -0.29 -6.22 9.18
CA ARG A 45 0.02 -7.02 10.40
C ARG A 45 0.24 -8.50 10.10
N GLN A 46 -0.51 -9.08 9.15
CA GLN A 46 -0.41 -10.50 8.81
C GLN A 46 0.92 -10.82 8.13
N GLN A 47 1.42 -9.88 7.33
CA GLN A 47 2.72 -9.98 6.67
C GLN A 47 3.88 -9.72 7.63
N VAL A 48 3.73 -8.73 8.52
CA VAL A 48 4.78 -8.29 9.45
C VAL A 48 5.00 -9.27 10.59
N PHE A 49 3.92 -9.82 11.13
CA PHE A 49 3.95 -10.75 12.27
C PHE A 49 3.67 -12.20 11.83
N GLN A 50 4.13 -12.57 10.64
CA GLN A 50 3.87 -13.90 10.10
C GLN A 50 4.37 -14.97 11.08
N ASN A 51 3.56 -16.02 11.30
CA ASN A 51 3.85 -17.13 12.22
C ASN A 51 4.04 -16.73 13.71
N ASP A 52 3.69 -15.50 14.09
CA ASP A 52 3.66 -15.08 15.50
C ASP A 52 2.20 -14.88 15.96
N PRO A 53 1.54 -15.94 16.47
CA PRO A 53 0.13 -15.86 16.84
C PRO A 53 -0.14 -14.84 17.96
N ARG A 54 0.83 -14.62 18.87
CA ARG A 54 0.68 -13.67 19.97
C ARG A 54 0.72 -12.24 19.45
N ALA A 55 1.71 -11.90 18.63
CA ALA A 55 1.81 -10.56 18.03
C ALA A 55 0.65 -10.30 17.05
N LEU A 56 0.25 -11.32 16.27
CA LEU A 56 -0.92 -11.21 15.39
C LEU A 56 -2.17 -10.85 16.16
N GLU A 57 -2.46 -11.54 17.26
CA GLU A 57 -3.67 -11.29 18.05
C GLU A 57 -3.61 -9.94 18.79
N ALA A 58 -2.48 -9.60 19.39
CA ALA A 58 -2.29 -8.30 20.02
C ALA A 58 -2.51 -7.15 19.04
N ALA A 59 -1.93 -7.23 17.83
CA ALA A 59 -2.13 -6.25 16.77
C ALA A 59 -3.59 -6.22 16.29
N ARG A 60 -4.26 -7.39 16.21
CA ARG A 60 -5.69 -7.47 15.84
C ARG A 60 -6.55 -6.70 16.82
N ILE A 61 -6.37 -6.95 18.12
CA ILE A 61 -7.15 -6.33 19.19
C ILE A 61 -6.95 -4.83 19.15
N LYS A 62 -5.69 -4.36 19.09
CA LYS A 62 -5.38 -2.94 19.09
C LYS A 62 -5.96 -2.19 17.89
N ILE A 63 -5.83 -2.73 16.68
CA ILE A 63 -6.43 -2.12 15.47
C ILE A 63 -7.95 -2.04 15.63
N ASN A 64 -8.61 -3.10 16.09
CA ASN A 64 -10.05 -3.09 16.27
C ASN A 64 -10.51 -2.11 17.36
N GLU A 65 -9.77 -2.01 18.46
CA GLU A 65 -10.05 -1.08 19.54
C GLU A 65 -9.99 0.36 19.06
N GLU A 66 -8.90 0.78 18.40
CA GLU A 66 -8.74 2.15 17.91
C GLU A 66 -9.86 2.56 16.93
N PHE A 67 -10.23 1.69 15.99
CA PHE A 67 -11.30 1.99 15.05
C PHE A 67 -12.69 1.98 15.71
N LYS A 68 -12.91 1.15 16.75
CA LYS A 68 -14.16 1.14 17.51
C LYS A 68 -14.30 2.39 18.37
N SER A 69 -13.24 2.79 19.07
CA SER A 69 -13.23 3.97 19.94
C SER A 69 -13.52 5.27 19.18
N ASN A 70 -13.12 5.34 17.90
CA ASN A 70 -13.35 6.51 17.05
C ASN A 70 -14.55 6.37 16.10
N LYS A 71 -15.37 5.32 16.24
CA LYS A 71 -16.47 5.02 15.29
C LYS A 71 -17.52 6.14 15.19
N SER A 72 -17.77 6.85 16.29
CA SER A 72 -18.76 7.93 16.37
C SER A 72 -18.17 9.32 16.13
N GLU A 73 -16.90 9.41 15.73
CA GLU A 73 -16.29 10.69 15.38
C GLU A 73 -16.95 11.26 14.11
N THR A 74 -17.30 12.55 14.16
CA THR A 74 -18.00 13.25 13.07
C THR A 74 -17.23 14.47 12.58
N SER A 75 -16.20 14.89 13.31
CA SER A 75 -15.31 15.99 12.93
C SER A 75 -14.43 15.58 11.73
N PRO A 76 -14.57 16.24 10.57
CA PRO A 76 -13.77 15.89 9.38
C PRO A 76 -12.27 16.03 9.65
N ARG A 77 -11.86 17.09 10.36
CA ARG A 77 -10.46 17.32 10.73
C ARG A 77 -9.91 16.19 11.59
N LYS A 78 -10.71 15.70 12.55
CA LYS A 78 -10.25 14.64 13.44
C LYS A 78 -10.12 13.31 12.71
N ILE A 79 -11.04 13.02 11.79
CA ILE A 79 -10.97 11.82 10.95
C ILE A 79 -9.73 11.87 10.05
N GLU A 80 -9.41 13.01 9.45
CA GLU A 80 -8.19 13.19 8.65
C GLU A 80 -6.91 12.95 9.47
N GLU A 81 -6.83 13.46 10.70
CA GLU A 81 -5.71 13.20 11.61
C GLU A 81 -5.57 11.70 11.92
N LEU A 82 -6.68 11.05 12.30
CA LEU A 82 -6.68 9.61 12.63
C LEU A 82 -6.29 8.76 11.42
N MET A 83 -6.76 9.14 10.22
CA MET A 83 -6.39 8.50 8.95
C MET A 83 -4.90 8.63 8.68
N LYS A 84 -4.33 9.81 8.92
CA LYS A 84 -2.89 10.04 8.77
C LYS A 84 -2.10 9.17 9.74
N ILE A 85 -2.47 9.17 11.02
CA ILE A 85 -1.82 8.33 12.04
C ILE A 85 -1.85 6.85 11.65
N GLY A 86 -3.02 6.34 11.25
CA GLY A 86 -3.12 4.94 10.84
C GLY A 86 -2.30 4.62 9.59
N SER A 87 -2.18 5.57 8.65
CA SER A 87 -1.34 5.42 7.46
C SER A 87 0.16 5.42 7.82
N ASP A 88 0.58 6.30 8.73
CA ASP A 88 1.95 6.35 9.22
C ASP A 88 2.32 5.04 9.97
N VAL A 89 1.38 4.50 10.76
CA VAL A 89 1.56 3.20 11.43
C VAL A 89 1.67 2.04 10.43
N GLU A 90 0.93 2.08 9.33
CA GLU A 90 1.06 1.09 8.25
C GLU A 90 2.47 1.10 7.67
N VAL A 91 3.00 2.29 7.37
CA VAL A 91 4.37 2.47 6.86
C VAL A 91 5.38 1.98 7.90
N LEU A 92 5.22 2.38 9.16
CA LEU A 92 6.10 1.95 10.26
C LEU A 92 6.16 0.42 10.39
N PHE A 93 4.99 -0.24 10.33
CA PHE A 93 4.96 -1.69 10.30
C PHE A 93 5.76 -2.24 9.13
N ARG A 94 5.59 -1.68 7.93
CA ARG A 94 6.29 -2.16 6.74
C ARG A 94 7.80 -1.94 6.80
N THR A 95 8.26 -0.80 7.28
CA THR A 95 9.67 -0.36 7.14
C THR A 95 10.56 -0.60 8.35
N SER A 96 9.98 -0.84 9.53
CA SER A 96 10.77 -0.77 10.77
C SER A 96 10.63 -1.99 11.68
N VAL A 97 9.72 -2.92 11.36
CA VAL A 97 9.54 -4.13 12.17
C VAL A 97 10.27 -5.33 11.56
N ILE A 98 11.16 -5.93 12.35
CA ILE A 98 11.85 -7.19 12.05
C ILE A 98 11.49 -8.19 13.15
N GLN A 99 11.09 -9.40 12.77
CA GLN A 99 10.78 -10.45 13.74
C GLN A 99 12.06 -11.11 14.25
N GLY A 100 12.16 -11.30 15.56
CA GLY A 100 13.23 -12.08 16.20
C GLY A 100 12.67 -13.36 16.82
N ILE A 101 13.17 -14.52 16.39
CA ILE A 101 12.79 -15.83 16.93
C ILE A 101 13.90 -16.31 17.87
N HIS A 102 13.57 -16.59 19.12
CA HIS A 102 14.53 -17.15 20.07
C HIS A 102 14.87 -18.59 19.68
N THR A 103 16.15 -18.87 19.44
CA THR A 103 16.62 -20.19 19.02
C THR A 103 17.22 -21.01 20.16
N GLY A 104 17.20 -20.49 21.40
CA GLY A 104 17.96 -21.02 22.52
C GLY A 104 19.39 -20.46 22.55
N HIS A 105 20.15 -20.82 23.59
CA HIS A 105 21.54 -20.36 23.82
C HIS A 105 21.70 -18.82 23.77
N ASN A 106 20.71 -18.09 24.29
CA ASN A 106 20.72 -16.62 24.33
C ASN A 106 20.88 -15.96 22.94
N THR A 107 20.46 -16.66 21.88
CA THR A 107 20.60 -16.23 20.48
C THR A 107 19.23 -15.98 19.84
N LEU A 108 19.15 -14.96 18.98
CA LEU A 108 17.95 -14.60 18.21
C LEU A 108 18.20 -14.78 16.71
N LYS A 109 17.31 -15.51 16.05
CA LYS A 109 17.22 -15.54 14.58
C LYS A 109 16.34 -14.39 14.12
N LEU A 110 16.92 -13.43 13.41
CA LEU A 110 16.15 -12.37 12.77
C LEU A 110 15.53 -12.87 11.47
N VAL A 111 14.28 -12.48 11.23
CA VAL A 111 13.52 -12.75 10.01
C VAL A 111 13.16 -11.40 9.36
N PRO A 112 14.14 -10.74 8.69
CA PRO A 112 13.85 -9.52 7.94
C PRO A 112 13.03 -9.86 6.69
N ARG A 113 12.13 -8.95 6.32
CA ARG A 113 11.38 -9.06 5.07
C ARG A 113 12.20 -8.48 3.91
N LYS A 114 11.91 -8.95 2.69
CA LYS A 114 12.71 -8.60 1.49
C LYS A 114 12.76 -7.11 1.22
N ASP A 115 11.68 -6.40 1.50
CA ASP A 115 11.54 -4.95 1.36
C ASP A 115 12.38 -4.15 2.37
N LEU A 116 12.91 -4.79 3.41
CA LEU A 116 13.84 -4.20 4.37
C LEU A 116 15.31 -4.44 4.02
N LEU A 117 15.58 -5.36 3.10
CA LEU A 117 16.94 -5.72 2.72
C LEU A 117 17.46 -4.70 1.71
N ILE A 118 18.62 -4.11 2.02
CA ILE A 118 19.36 -3.25 1.09
C ILE A 118 20.40 -4.07 0.34
N GLU A 119 20.83 -3.60 -0.82
CA GLU A 119 21.97 -4.17 -1.53
C GLU A 119 23.21 -4.17 -0.64
N ASN A 120 24.03 -5.21 -0.76
CA ASN A 120 25.23 -5.31 0.04
C ASN A 120 26.21 -4.23 -0.42
N VAL A 121 26.39 -3.21 0.41
CA VAL A 121 27.44 -2.21 0.24
C VAL A 121 28.60 -2.63 1.12
N PRO A 122 29.83 -2.76 0.59
CA PRO A 122 31.01 -3.02 1.40
C PRO A 122 31.07 -2.04 2.57
N TYR A 123 31.26 -2.59 3.77
CA TYR A 123 31.43 -1.76 4.96
C TYR A 123 32.64 -0.83 4.75
N CYS A 124 32.46 0.45 5.02
CA CYS A 124 33.46 1.49 4.82
C CYS A 124 33.55 2.32 6.09
N ASP A 125 34.73 2.36 6.71
CA ASP A 125 34.97 3.08 7.97
C ASP A 125 34.93 4.62 7.82
N VAL A 126 35.04 5.12 6.58
CA VAL A 126 34.94 6.56 6.30
C VAL A 126 33.48 6.97 6.15
N PRO A 127 32.98 7.94 6.94
CA PRO A 127 31.63 8.46 6.79
C PRO A 127 31.41 9.02 5.39
N THR A 128 30.42 8.50 4.68
CA THR A 128 30.03 9.06 3.38
C THR A 128 29.42 10.45 3.58
N GLN A 129 29.94 11.47 2.91
CA GLN A 129 29.28 12.78 2.85
C GLN A 129 27.94 12.61 2.12
N LYS A 130 26.84 12.99 2.77
CA LYS A 130 25.52 13.04 2.13
C LYS A 130 25.55 14.19 1.11
N GLN A 131 25.28 13.89 -0.16
CA GLN A 131 24.95 14.88 -1.18
C GLN A 131 23.56 15.48 -0.94
#